data_AF-A0A835P9P9-F1
#
_entry.id   AF-A0A835P9P9-F1
#
_cell.length_a   1.000
_cell.length_b   1.000
_cell.length_c   1.000
_cell.angle_alpha   90.00
_cell.angle_beta   90.00
_cell.angle_gamma   90.00
#
_symmetry.space_group_name_H-M   'P 1'
#
loop_
_entity.id
_entity.type
_entity.pdbx_description
1 polymer ?
#
loop_
_entity_poly.entity_id
_entity_poly.type
_entity_poly.pdbx_seq_one_letter_code
_entity_poly.pdbx_strand_id
1 'polypeptide(L)'
;MICSKENAKDAIFYSYTRHINGFAAILDEEVALAISNSPGVISVFENKKYELHTTRSWQFLGLERDGDIPQELWEKAKFGEDVIIGNIDSGVWPESESFRDEDMGPIPSRWKGICQKENDAKFSCNRKLIGTRSFFKGFESYFGNLSSNLRTPRDTDGHGTHTLSTAGGSPVHGANVLGFGNGTAKGGSPRARVASYKACWSYKDYDSFCFDADILAAFDAAIYDGVDVLSVSLGGYSTSYFDDGIAIGAFHAILNGISVVASAGNSGPDLGTVKNVAPWLLTVGASTIDRDFPAYVIFGKHKLKGQSLSDASLQRNEMLPLIRSRDAAAANASYEDANVCLMGSLDATKVRGKIVVCVRGWNYETDKSVAVKLVGGKGMVLVNSLTDGNDIFADLHVLPATHISDSDALKLFSYLNSTKSPMGTISYPITMQGTKPAPLMAPFSSHTLSLLKSSSLTSLPLE
;
A
#
# COMPACT_ATOMS: atom_id res chain seq x y z
N MET A 1 -24.92 5.04 -32.56
CA MET A 1 -24.88 3.60 -32.95
C MET A 1 -23.53 3.30 -33.57
N ILE A 2 -22.81 2.30 -33.07
CA ILE A 2 -21.57 1.82 -33.70
C ILE A 2 -21.95 1.11 -35.00
N CYS A 3 -22.01 1.85 -36.11
CA CYS A 3 -22.62 1.38 -37.36
C CYS A 3 -21.71 0.50 -38.25
N SER A 4 -20.53 0.07 -37.78
CA SER A 4 -19.67 -0.86 -38.54
C SER A 4 -18.90 -1.82 -37.61
N LYS A 5 -18.56 -3.01 -38.12
CA LYS A 5 -17.72 -3.98 -37.40
C LYS A 5 -16.31 -3.44 -37.10
N GLU A 6 -15.80 -2.53 -37.93
CA GLU A 6 -14.51 -1.87 -37.70
C GLU A 6 -14.60 -0.91 -36.52
N ASN A 7 -15.63 -0.05 -36.47
CA ASN A 7 -15.82 0.87 -35.35
C ASN A 7 -16.02 0.13 -34.02
N ALA A 8 -16.64 -1.06 -34.05
CA ALA A 8 -16.78 -1.91 -32.86
C ALA A 8 -15.44 -2.50 -32.40
N LYS A 9 -14.56 -2.89 -33.33
CA LYS A 9 -13.22 -3.37 -33.02
C LYS A 9 -12.33 -2.27 -32.47
N ASP A 10 -12.45 -1.06 -32.99
CA ASP A 10 -11.65 0.09 -32.54
C ASP A 10 -12.09 0.60 -31.16
N ALA A 11 -13.38 0.50 -30.85
CA ALA A 11 -13.91 0.88 -29.54
C ALA A 11 -13.50 -0.10 -28.42
N ILE A 12 -13.44 -1.41 -28.72
CA ILE A 12 -13.13 -2.46 -27.75
C ILE A 12 -11.62 -2.60 -27.55
N PHE A 13 -11.12 -2.21 -26.38
CA PHE A 13 -9.69 -2.33 -26.07
C PHE A 13 -9.36 -3.59 -25.25
N TYR A 14 -10.31 -4.14 -24.49
CA TYR A 14 -10.22 -5.48 -23.92
C TYR A 14 -11.45 -6.33 -24.26
N SER A 15 -11.22 -7.59 -24.58
CA SER A 15 -12.26 -8.62 -24.63
C SER A 15 -11.86 -9.72 -23.66
N TYR A 16 -12.71 -9.94 -22.67
CA TYR A 16 -12.59 -11.04 -21.70
C TYR A 16 -13.39 -12.20 -22.29
N THR A 17 -12.71 -13.31 -22.59
CA THR A 17 -13.33 -14.44 -23.30
C THR A 17 -13.01 -15.80 -22.70
N ARG A 18 -12.20 -15.84 -21.62
CA ARG A 18 -11.74 -17.11 -21.06
C ARG A 18 -12.67 -17.58 -19.95
N HIS A 19 -12.75 -16.79 -18.87
CA HIS A 19 -13.53 -17.10 -17.68
C HIS A 19 -14.55 -16.01 -17.35
N ILE A 20 -14.29 -14.77 -17.80
CA ILE A 20 -15.23 -13.66 -17.82
C ILE A 20 -15.74 -13.50 -19.25
N ASN A 21 -17.05 -13.36 -19.44
CA ASN A 21 -17.65 -13.07 -20.76
C ASN A 21 -18.05 -11.60 -20.84
N GLY A 22 -17.14 -10.76 -21.35
CA GLY A 22 -17.36 -9.32 -21.40
C GLY A 22 -16.31 -8.58 -22.20
N PHE A 23 -16.40 -7.26 -22.21
CA PHE A 23 -15.41 -6.41 -22.88
C PHE A 23 -15.34 -5.03 -22.21
N ALA A 24 -14.22 -4.33 -22.38
CA ALA A 24 -14.11 -2.91 -22.07
C ALA A 24 -13.94 -2.12 -23.38
N ALA A 25 -14.70 -1.05 -23.50
CA ALA A 25 -14.74 -0.22 -24.71
C ALA A 25 -14.93 1.26 -24.38
N ILE A 26 -14.44 2.13 -25.27
CA ILE A 26 -14.75 3.57 -25.25
C ILE A 26 -16.06 3.77 -26.01
N LEU A 27 -17.12 4.22 -25.32
CA LEU A 27 -18.47 4.32 -25.84
C LEU A 27 -19.09 5.67 -25.50
N ASP A 28 -19.91 6.21 -26.40
CA ASP A 28 -20.82 7.31 -26.06
C ASP A 28 -21.89 6.80 -25.08
N GLU A 29 -22.36 7.68 -24.19
CA GLU A 29 -23.33 7.35 -23.13
C GLU A 29 -24.61 6.71 -23.69
N GLU A 30 -25.15 7.24 -24.79
CA GLU A 30 -26.33 6.69 -25.48
C GLU A 30 -26.10 5.25 -25.98
N VAL A 31 -24.87 4.93 -26.40
CA VAL A 31 -24.50 3.60 -26.89
C VAL A 31 -24.34 2.63 -25.71
N ALA A 32 -23.72 3.07 -24.61
CA ALA A 32 -23.61 2.28 -23.39
C ALA A 32 -24.99 1.92 -22.81
N LEU A 33 -25.94 2.87 -22.82
CA LEU A 33 -27.34 2.64 -22.43
C LEU A 33 -28.10 1.68 -23.37
N ALA A 34 -27.84 1.75 -24.68
CA ALA A 34 -28.43 0.79 -25.62
C ALA A 34 -27.91 -0.64 -25.35
N ILE A 35 -26.61 -0.78 -25.05
CA ILE A 35 -25.98 -2.07 -24.71
C ILE A 35 -26.51 -2.59 -23.37
N SER A 36 -26.68 -1.74 -22.36
CA SER A 36 -27.18 -2.16 -21.04
C SER A 36 -28.60 -2.75 -21.10
N ASN A 37 -29.41 -2.34 -22.08
CA ASN A 37 -30.75 -2.86 -22.31
C ASN A 37 -30.79 -4.13 -23.21
N SER A 38 -29.64 -4.61 -23.69
CA SER A 38 -29.58 -5.76 -24.59
C SER A 38 -29.74 -7.09 -23.83
N PRO A 39 -30.55 -8.03 -24.34
CA PRO A 39 -30.69 -9.36 -23.72
C PRO A 39 -29.33 -10.07 -23.58
N GLY A 40 -29.01 -10.51 -22.36
CA GLY A 40 -27.75 -11.20 -22.04
C GLY A 40 -26.63 -10.31 -21.51
N VAL A 41 -26.82 -8.98 -21.49
CA VAL A 41 -25.92 -8.05 -20.79
C VAL A 41 -26.34 -7.98 -19.32
N ILE A 42 -25.45 -8.41 -18.43
CA ILE A 42 -25.72 -8.45 -16.99
C ILE A 42 -25.47 -7.10 -16.33
N SER A 43 -24.42 -6.39 -16.75
CA SER A 43 -24.05 -5.08 -16.22
C SER A 43 -23.27 -4.26 -17.25
N VAL A 44 -23.41 -2.93 -17.15
CA VAL A 44 -22.60 -1.92 -17.86
C VAL A 44 -22.28 -0.83 -16.84
N PHE A 45 -21.00 -0.60 -16.59
CA PHE A 45 -20.52 0.38 -15.62
C PHE A 45 -19.29 1.12 -16.15
N GLU A 46 -19.11 2.34 -15.65
CA GLU A 46 -17.94 3.16 -15.96
C GLU A 46 -16.67 2.55 -15.36
N ASN A 47 -15.57 2.65 -16.10
CA ASN A 47 -14.24 2.22 -15.66
C ASN A 47 -13.71 3.14 -14.52
N LYS A 48 -13.63 2.64 -13.28
CA LYS A 48 -13.25 3.42 -12.08
C LYS A 48 -11.78 3.20 -11.69
N LYS A 49 -11.24 4.14 -10.87
CA LYS A 49 -9.89 4.12 -10.28
C LYS A 49 -9.87 3.47 -8.90
N TYR A 50 -8.84 2.66 -8.61
CA TYR A 50 -8.56 2.04 -7.31
C TYR A 50 -7.18 2.45 -6.72
N GLU A 51 -7.02 2.37 -5.40
CA GLU A 51 -5.82 2.72 -4.60
C GLU A 51 -5.15 1.48 -3.93
N LEU A 52 -3.90 1.61 -3.47
CA LEU A 52 -3.01 0.54 -2.98
C LEU A 52 -2.96 0.40 -1.42
N HIS A 53 -2.75 -0.82 -0.85
CA HIS A 53 -2.65 -1.10 0.62
C HIS A 53 -1.53 -2.09 1.12
N THR A 54 -0.94 -1.86 2.32
CA THR A 54 0.31 -2.52 2.83
C THR A 54 0.15 -3.56 3.98
N THR A 55 1.12 -4.49 4.21
CA THR A 55 1.13 -5.48 5.33
C THR A 55 2.53 -5.94 5.84
N ARG A 56 2.68 -6.33 7.14
CA ARG A 56 3.81 -7.11 7.77
C ARG A 56 3.29 -7.89 8.99
N SER A 57 3.76 -9.12 9.31
CA SER A 57 3.10 -9.88 10.40
C SER A 57 3.69 -11.19 11.00
N TRP A 58 4.53 -11.98 10.32
CA TRP A 58 4.53 -13.44 10.57
C TRP A 58 5.04 -13.96 11.94
N GLN A 59 6.09 -13.39 12.54
CA GLN A 59 6.54 -13.80 13.89
C GLN A 59 5.51 -13.41 14.96
N PHE A 60 4.90 -12.23 14.81
CA PHE A 60 3.84 -11.75 15.70
C PHE A 60 2.58 -12.64 15.66
N LEU A 61 2.28 -13.24 14.50
CA LEU A 61 1.19 -14.21 14.35
C LEU A 61 1.50 -15.59 14.95
N GLY A 62 2.70 -15.80 15.52
CA GLY A 62 3.07 -17.04 16.20
C GLY A 62 3.40 -18.21 15.26
N LEU A 63 3.54 -17.96 13.96
CA LEU A 63 3.95 -18.98 12.97
C LEU A 63 5.43 -19.38 13.12
N GLU A 64 6.23 -18.57 13.83
CA GLU A 64 7.64 -18.80 14.15
C GLU A 64 7.96 -18.21 15.54
N ARG A 65 8.90 -18.83 16.27
CA ARG A 65 9.52 -18.28 17.48
C ARG A 65 11.02 -18.49 17.41
N ASP A 66 11.79 -17.40 17.38
CA ASP A 66 13.26 -17.42 17.47
C ASP A 66 13.98 -18.32 16.45
N GLY A 67 13.40 -18.47 15.25
CA GLY A 67 13.92 -19.34 14.18
C GLY A 67 13.41 -20.79 14.24
N ASP A 68 12.76 -21.17 15.33
CA ASP A 68 12.03 -22.43 15.46
C ASP A 68 10.59 -22.26 14.97
N ILE A 69 10.03 -23.33 14.42
CA ILE A 69 8.65 -23.37 13.92
C ILE A 69 7.82 -24.10 14.96
N PRO A 70 7.20 -23.38 15.92
CA PRO A 70 6.44 -24.03 16.99
C PRO A 70 5.10 -24.60 16.51
N GLN A 71 4.70 -24.33 15.26
CA GLN A 71 3.34 -24.54 14.79
C GLN A 71 3.28 -25.53 13.63
N GLU A 72 2.46 -26.57 13.81
CA GLU A 72 2.23 -27.63 12.82
C GLU A 72 1.72 -27.13 11.46
N LEU A 73 1.18 -25.91 11.36
CA LEU A 73 0.53 -25.42 10.14
C LEU A 73 1.51 -25.26 8.97
N TRP A 74 2.69 -24.66 9.18
CA TRP A 74 3.68 -24.52 8.11
C TRP A 74 4.25 -25.86 7.68
N GLU A 75 4.49 -26.78 8.60
CA GLU A 75 4.94 -28.12 8.27
C GLU A 75 3.85 -28.93 7.55
N LYS A 76 2.61 -28.90 8.04
CA LYS A 76 1.44 -29.55 7.42
C LYS A 76 1.15 -29.00 6.03
N ALA A 77 1.26 -27.68 5.85
CA ALA A 77 1.09 -27.02 4.56
C ALA A 77 2.36 -27.00 3.70
N LYS A 78 3.45 -27.65 4.14
CA LYS A 78 4.76 -27.65 3.46
C LYS A 78 5.25 -26.25 3.06
N PHE A 79 4.98 -25.25 3.89
CA PHE A 79 5.29 -23.84 3.65
C PHE A 79 4.69 -23.27 2.35
N GLY A 80 3.61 -23.89 1.85
CA GLY A 80 2.97 -23.54 0.59
C GLY A 80 3.63 -24.13 -0.65
N GLU A 81 4.46 -25.17 -0.51
CA GLU A 81 5.10 -25.85 -1.65
C GLU A 81 4.07 -26.18 -2.74
N ASP A 82 4.41 -25.81 -3.98
CA ASP A 82 3.59 -25.95 -5.20
C ASP A 82 2.22 -25.24 -5.20
N VAL A 83 1.91 -24.44 -4.19
CA VAL A 83 0.86 -23.40 -4.22
C VAL A 83 1.36 -22.20 -5.01
N ILE A 84 0.49 -21.59 -5.80
CA ILE A 84 0.76 -20.43 -6.65
C ILE A 84 -0.06 -19.25 -6.14
N ILE A 85 0.63 -18.26 -5.57
CA ILE A 85 0.03 -17.00 -5.12
C ILE A 85 0.17 -15.96 -6.24
N GLY A 86 -0.95 -15.44 -6.73
CA GLY A 86 -0.98 -14.30 -7.64
C GLY A 86 -1.21 -12.99 -6.88
N ASN A 87 -0.57 -11.89 -7.27
CA ASN A 87 -1.04 -10.55 -6.89
C ASN A 87 -1.52 -9.73 -8.10
N ILE A 88 -2.57 -8.94 -7.89
CA ILE A 88 -3.00 -7.90 -8.84
C ILE A 88 -2.60 -6.56 -8.23
N ASP A 89 -1.57 -5.91 -8.78
CA ASP A 89 -0.90 -4.77 -8.14
C ASP A 89 -0.13 -3.91 -9.18
N SER A 90 0.88 -3.16 -8.72
CA SER A 90 1.80 -2.29 -9.49
C SER A 90 2.97 -3.02 -10.16
N GLY A 91 3.01 -4.35 -10.05
CA GLY A 91 4.00 -5.22 -10.68
C GLY A 91 4.93 -5.90 -9.68
N VAL A 92 6.12 -6.28 -10.14
CA VAL A 92 7.14 -6.90 -9.28
C VAL A 92 8.56 -6.48 -9.67
N TRP A 93 9.45 -6.32 -8.69
CA TRP A 93 10.89 -6.17 -8.88
C TRP A 93 11.58 -7.55 -8.84
N PRO A 94 11.86 -8.20 -9.98
CA PRO A 94 12.26 -9.61 -10.02
C PRO A 94 13.63 -9.87 -9.39
N GLU A 95 14.52 -8.88 -9.33
CA GLU A 95 15.86 -9.01 -8.74
C GLU A 95 15.85 -8.90 -7.21
N SER A 96 14.69 -8.75 -6.57
CA SER A 96 14.60 -8.77 -5.11
C SER A 96 15.00 -10.15 -4.57
N GLU A 97 15.81 -10.18 -3.52
CA GLU A 97 16.20 -11.41 -2.81
C GLU A 97 14.99 -12.20 -2.29
N SER A 98 13.85 -11.55 -2.07
CA SER A 98 12.60 -12.22 -1.71
C SER A 98 12.04 -13.12 -2.82
N PHE A 99 12.55 -13.02 -4.05
CA PHE A 99 12.13 -13.84 -5.19
C PHE A 99 13.22 -14.79 -5.69
N ARG A 100 14.23 -15.07 -4.87
CA ARG A 100 15.23 -16.13 -5.15
C ARG A 100 14.63 -17.53 -5.08
N ASP A 101 15.18 -18.46 -5.86
CA ASP A 101 14.60 -19.78 -6.12
C ASP A 101 15.54 -20.97 -5.82
N GLU A 102 16.61 -20.72 -5.04
CA GLU A 102 17.69 -21.68 -4.75
C GLU A 102 17.17 -23.04 -4.25
N ASP A 103 16.19 -23.02 -3.33
CA ASP A 103 15.63 -24.23 -2.70
C ASP A 103 14.33 -24.74 -3.36
N MET A 104 14.03 -24.31 -4.59
CA MET A 104 12.76 -24.65 -5.24
C MET A 104 12.92 -25.71 -6.33
N GLY A 105 12.03 -26.72 -6.30
CA GLY A 105 11.89 -27.71 -7.36
C GLY A 105 11.34 -27.13 -8.68
N PRO A 106 11.12 -27.95 -9.72
CA PRO A 106 10.59 -27.49 -11.00
C PRO A 106 9.22 -26.80 -10.86
N ILE A 107 8.87 -25.93 -11.79
CA ILE A 107 7.57 -25.24 -11.81
C ILE A 107 6.45 -26.30 -11.97
N PRO A 108 5.34 -26.23 -11.22
CA PRO A 108 4.24 -27.18 -11.34
C PRO A 108 3.72 -27.27 -12.78
N SER A 109 3.53 -28.49 -13.30
CA SER A 109 3.10 -28.72 -14.70
C SER A 109 1.71 -28.17 -15.03
N ARG A 110 0.89 -27.91 -14.00
CA ARG A 110 -0.43 -27.27 -14.13
C ARG A 110 -0.36 -25.77 -14.44
N TRP A 111 0.78 -25.12 -14.21
CA TRP A 111 0.98 -23.69 -14.46
C TRP A 111 0.92 -23.41 -15.97
N LYS A 112 0.04 -22.48 -16.36
CA LYS A 112 -0.15 -22.07 -17.76
C LYS A 112 0.29 -20.64 -18.03
N GLY A 113 0.71 -19.92 -16.99
CA GLY A 113 1.17 -18.55 -17.11
C GLY A 113 2.49 -18.43 -17.84
N ILE A 114 2.77 -17.20 -18.25
CA ILE A 114 3.97 -16.84 -19.01
C ILE A 114 4.83 -15.87 -18.21
N CYS A 115 6.09 -15.77 -18.57
CA CYS A 115 6.93 -14.66 -18.16
C CYS A 115 6.91 -13.58 -19.24
N GLN A 116 5.92 -12.68 -19.16
CA GLN A 116 5.86 -11.53 -20.05
C GLN A 116 7.00 -10.58 -19.69
N LYS A 117 7.79 -10.16 -20.68
CA LYS A 117 8.90 -9.22 -20.51
C LYS A 117 8.60 -7.82 -21.06
N GLU A 118 7.70 -7.77 -22.05
CA GLU A 118 7.44 -6.58 -22.86
C GLU A 118 8.77 -5.95 -23.34
N ASN A 119 8.98 -4.66 -23.03
CA ASN A 119 10.15 -3.90 -23.45
C ASN A 119 11.34 -3.98 -22.48
N ASP A 120 11.24 -4.77 -21.40
CA ASP A 120 12.35 -5.00 -20.48
C ASP A 120 13.05 -6.33 -20.80
N ALA A 121 14.06 -6.25 -21.67
CA ALA A 121 14.85 -7.42 -22.07
C ALA A 121 15.58 -8.11 -20.90
N LYS A 122 15.84 -7.38 -19.81
CA LYS A 122 16.50 -7.93 -18.60
C LYS A 122 15.52 -8.60 -17.65
N PHE A 123 14.22 -8.40 -17.84
CA PHE A 123 13.21 -9.04 -17.03
C PHE A 123 13.26 -10.56 -17.22
N SER A 124 13.28 -11.29 -16.10
CA SER A 124 13.25 -12.75 -16.12
C SER A 124 12.52 -13.31 -14.92
N CYS A 125 11.74 -14.35 -15.18
CA CYS A 125 11.11 -15.20 -14.19
C CYS A 125 12.05 -16.37 -13.86
N ASN A 126 11.83 -16.99 -12.72
CA ASN A 126 12.60 -18.13 -12.22
C ASN A 126 11.65 -19.16 -11.58
N ARG A 127 12.14 -20.09 -10.76
CA ARG A 127 11.27 -21.09 -10.12
C ARG A 127 10.46 -20.51 -8.95
N LYS A 128 10.75 -19.30 -8.48
CA LYS A 128 10.02 -18.60 -7.43
C LYS A 128 8.97 -17.65 -8.00
N LEU A 129 9.40 -16.63 -8.74
CA LEU A 129 8.52 -15.78 -9.56
C LEU A 129 8.32 -16.49 -10.89
N ILE A 130 7.22 -17.24 -11.03
CA ILE A 130 7.00 -18.17 -12.14
C ILE A 130 6.29 -17.55 -13.34
N GLY A 131 5.69 -16.37 -13.17
CA GLY A 131 5.13 -15.64 -14.29
C GLY A 131 4.72 -14.22 -13.94
N THR A 132 4.60 -13.44 -15.00
CA THR A 132 4.32 -12.01 -14.96
C THR A 132 3.48 -11.62 -16.14
N ARG A 133 2.55 -10.70 -15.91
CA ARG A 133 1.74 -10.06 -16.95
C ARG A 133 1.53 -8.60 -16.62
N SER A 134 1.29 -7.80 -17.65
CA SER A 134 1.00 -6.36 -17.51
C SER A 134 -0.20 -5.98 -18.36
N PHE A 135 -1.14 -5.26 -17.75
CA PHE A 135 -2.41 -4.80 -18.33
C PHE A 135 -2.50 -3.30 -18.13
N PHE A 136 -2.60 -2.56 -19.23
CA PHE A 136 -2.50 -1.10 -19.22
C PHE A 136 -3.43 -0.41 -20.21
N LYS A 137 -4.28 -1.14 -20.95
CA LYS A 137 -5.11 -0.49 -21.96
C LYS A 137 -6.23 0.32 -21.32
N GLY A 138 -6.69 -0.05 -20.11
CA GLY A 138 -7.60 0.76 -19.32
C GLY A 138 -6.95 2.10 -18.97
N PHE A 139 -5.73 2.06 -18.46
CA PHE A 139 -4.91 3.24 -18.23
C PHE A 139 -4.68 4.08 -19.49
N GLU A 140 -4.27 3.47 -20.61
CA GLU A 140 -3.98 4.19 -21.85
C GLU A 140 -5.22 4.82 -22.48
N SER A 141 -6.40 4.22 -22.28
CA SER A 141 -7.67 4.80 -22.72
C SER A 141 -7.98 6.13 -22.02
N TYR A 142 -7.50 6.31 -20.79
CA TYR A 142 -7.76 7.50 -19.97
C TYR A 142 -6.63 8.53 -20.05
N PHE A 143 -5.38 8.10 -19.87
CA PHE A 143 -4.21 8.98 -19.81
C PHE A 143 -3.43 9.10 -21.13
N GLY A 144 -3.81 8.33 -22.15
CA GLY A 144 -3.04 8.19 -23.39
C GLY A 144 -1.91 7.17 -23.25
N ASN A 145 -1.15 6.98 -24.34
CA ASN A 145 -0.14 5.93 -24.41
C ASN A 145 0.94 6.05 -23.32
N LEU A 146 1.21 4.92 -22.64
CA LEU A 146 2.38 4.77 -21.80
C LEU A 146 3.65 4.80 -22.66
N SER A 147 4.65 5.52 -22.18
CA SER A 147 5.98 5.50 -22.77
C SER A 147 6.48 4.06 -22.89
N SER A 148 7.10 3.72 -24.02
CA SER A 148 7.50 2.34 -24.33
C SER A 148 8.39 1.71 -23.26
N ASN A 149 9.27 2.49 -22.63
CA ASN A 149 10.14 2.07 -21.53
C ASN A 149 9.40 1.72 -20.23
N LEU A 150 8.17 2.22 -20.05
CA LEU A 150 7.33 1.91 -18.89
C LEU A 150 6.49 0.65 -19.13
N ARG A 151 6.24 0.26 -20.39
CA ARG A 151 5.49 -0.97 -20.73
C ARG A 151 6.31 -2.21 -20.37
N THR A 152 6.25 -2.58 -19.10
CA THR A 152 6.92 -3.73 -18.48
C THR A 152 6.17 -4.12 -17.20
N PRO A 153 6.15 -5.41 -16.82
CA PRO A 153 5.63 -5.85 -15.53
C PRO A 153 6.51 -5.45 -14.34
N ARG A 154 7.68 -4.83 -14.59
CA ARG A 154 8.54 -4.30 -13.55
C ARG A 154 7.80 -3.29 -12.67
N ASP A 155 7.95 -3.47 -11.37
CA ASP A 155 7.46 -2.54 -10.38
C ASP A 155 8.31 -1.26 -10.35
N THR A 156 7.66 -0.11 -10.50
CA THR A 156 8.28 1.22 -10.41
C THR A 156 7.73 2.03 -9.24
N ASP A 157 6.76 1.48 -8.52
CA ASP A 157 6.10 2.08 -7.35
C ASP A 157 6.67 1.46 -6.07
N GLY A 158 6.76 0.13 -6.04
CA GLY A 158 7.30 -0.68 -4.94
C GLY A 158 6.21 -1.44 -4.19
N HIS A 159 4.95 -1.02 -4.31
CA HIS A 159 3.84 -1.62 -3.59
C HIS A 159 3.64 -3.11 -3.94
N GLY A 160 3.67 -3.46 -5.23
CA GLY A 160 3.43 -4.83 -5.69
C GLY A 160 4.53 -5.79 -5.28
N THR A 161 5.78 -5.32 -5.29
CA THR A 161 6.93 -6.04 -4.74
C THR A 161 6.75 -6.28 -3.25
N HIS A 162 6.31 -5.27 -2.50
CA HIS A 162 6.10 -5.35 -1.06
C HIS A 162 4.96 -6.31 -0.69
N THR A 163 3.81 -6.24 -1.37
CA THR A 163 2.66 -7.13 -1.11
C THR A 163 2.97 -8.58 -1.48
N LEU A 164 3.56 -8.82 -2.66
CA LEU A 164 3.88 -10.17 -3.11
C LEU A 164 4.94 -10.85 -2.24
N SER A 165 5.98 -10.12 -1.83
CA SER A 165 7.00 -10.64 -0.91
C SER A 165 6.43 -10.88 0.50
N THR A 166 5.44 -10.11 0.94
CA THR A 166 4.74 -10.38 2.20
C THR A 166 3.92 -11.66 2.13
N ALA A 167 3.23 -11.92 1.02
CA ALA A 167 2.44 -13.14 0.87
C ALA A 167 3.32 -14.39 0.70
N GLY A 168 4.28 -14.32 -0.22
CA GLY A 168 5.03 -15.47 -0.68
C GLY A 168 6.52 -15.22 -0.88
N GLY A 169 7.17 -14.27 -0.21
CA GLY A 169 8.62 -14.06 -0.33
C GLY A 169 9.46 -15.18 0.27
N SER A 170 10.56 -15.53 -0.40
CA SER A 170 11.61 -16.41 0.12
C SER A 170 12.30 -15.78 1.34
N PRO A 171 12.87 -16.56 2.26
CA PRO A 171 13.61 -16.02 3.39
C PRO A 171 14.81 -15.18 2.93
N VAL A 172 15.01 -14.01 3.53
CA VAL A 172 16.14 -13.08 3.27
C VAL A 172 16.74 -12.69 4.62
N HIS A 173 17.95 -13.17 4.90
CA HIS A 173 18.66 -12.90 6.14
C HIS A 173 19.26 -11.48 6.16
N GLY A 174 19.27 -10.85 7.33
CA GLY A 174 19.85 -9.51 7.50
C GLY A 174 19.02 -8.40 6.84
N ALA A 175 17.77 -8.67 6.47
CA ALA A 175 16.87 -7.69 5.89
C ALA A 175 16.58 -6.56 6.89
N ASN A 176 16.81 -5.32 6.48
CA ASN A 176 16.63 -4.13 7.29
C ASN A 176 16.40 -2.92 6.37
N VAL A 177 15.84 -1.84 6.94
CA VAL A 177 15.77 -0.53 6.28
C VAL A 177 16.65 0.41 7.08
N LEU A 178 17.78 0.83 6.51
CA LEU A 178 18.77 1.72 7.17
C LEU A 178 19.21 1.23 8.57
N GLY A 179 19.31 -0.08 8.76
CA GLY A 179 19.64 -0.72 10.03
C GLY A 179 18.43 -0.99 10.95
N PHE A 180 17.25 -0.43 10.65
CA PHE A 180 16.03 -0.65 11.43
C PHE A 180 15.33 -1.95 11.04
N GLY A 181 14.77 -2.63 12.05
CA GLY A 181 13.97 -3.83 11.84
C GLY A 181 14.76 -5.04 11.38
N ASN A 182 16.08 -5.08 11.66
CA ASN A 182 16.99 -6.14 11.27
C ASN A 182 16.48 -7.53 11.69
N GLY A 183 16.49 -8.47 10.75
CA GLY A 183 16.08 -9.85 10.96
C GLY A 183 16.01 -10.63 9.65
N THR A 184 15.25 -11.70 9.65
CA THR A 184 14.94 -12.46 8.43
C THR A 184 13.59 -12.03 7.89
N ALA A 185 13.54 -11.44 6.70
CA ALA A 185 12.29 -11.17 6.00
C ALA A 185 11.82 -12.43 5.26
N LYS A 186 10.52 -12.72 5.28
CA LYS A 186 9.91 -13.85 4.55
C LYS A 186 8.41 -13.66 4.42
N GLY A 187 7.80 -14.34 3.45
CA GLY A 187 6.37 -14.34 3.26
C GLY A 187 5.63 -15.27 4.22
N GLY A 188 4.30 -15.22 4.18
CA GLY A 188 3.43 -16.13 4.93
C GLY A 188 3.50 -17.56 4.42
N SER A 189 3.82 -17.74 3.14
CA SER A 189 4.11 -19.04 2.51
C SER A 189 5.45 -18.99 1.77
N PRO A 190 6.59 -19.12 2.47
CA PRO A 190 7.92 -18.91 1.88
C PRO A 190 8.28 -19.87 0.73
N ARG A 191 7.65 -21.05 0.64
CA ARG A 191 7.88 -22.02 -0.45
C ARG A 191 6.81 -21.99 -1.55
N ALA A 192 5.83 -21.09 -1.46
CA ALA A 192 4.87 -20.86 -2.54
C ALA A 192 5.58 -20.29 -3.78
N ARG A 193 5.06 -20.63 -4.96
CA ARG A 193 5.35 -19.92 -6.20
C ARG A 193 4.59 -18.60 -6.20
N VAL A 194 5.13 -17.58 -6.85
CA VAL A 194 4.48 -16.29 -6.97
C VAL A 194 4.33 -15.89 -8.44
N ALA A 195 3.22 -15.20 -8.75
CA ALA A 195 2.96 -14.63 -10.06
C ALA A 195 2.44 -13.19 -9.92
N SER A 196 2.92 -12.29 -10.78
CA SER A 196 2.54 -10.87 -10.70
C SER A 196 1.70 -10.44 -11.89
N TYR A 197 0.55 -9.84 -11.62
CA TYR A 197 -0.37 -9.28 -12.62
C TYR A 197 -0.43 -7.77 -12.42
N LYS A 198 0.39 -7.03 -13.17
CA LYS A 198 0.45 -5.57 -13.09
C LYS A 198 -0.78 -4.96 -13.73
N ALA A 199 -1.67 -4.36 -12.93
CA ALA A 199 -2.86 -3.63 -13.37
C ALA A 199 -2.85 -2.16 -12.91
N CYS A 200 -1.85 -1.77 -12.11
CA CYS A 200 -1.71 -0.42 -11.58
C CYS A 200 -0.50 0.29 -12.19
N TRP A 201 -0.68 1.58 -12.50
CA TRP A 201 0.29 2.39 -13.23
C TRP A 201 0.35 3.80 -12.67
N SER A 202 1.56 4.31 -12.42
CA SER A 202 1.78 5.70 -12.01
C SER A 202 1.68 6.64 -13.21
N TYR A 203 1.15 7.84 -13.01
CA TYR A 203 1.10 8.89 -14.03
C TYR A 203 1.70 10.18 -13.48
N LYS A 204 2.81 10.63 -14.07
CA LYS A 204 3.57 11.81 -13.61
C LYS A 204 3.92 11.68 -12.11
N ASP A 205 3.70 12.73 -11.31
CA ASP A 205 3.96 12.76 -9.87
C ASP A 205 2.74 12.31 -9.03
N TYR A 206 1.72 11.69 -9.64
CA TYR A 206 0.54 11.19 -8.94
C TYR A 206 0.68 9.71 -8.58
N ASP A 207 0.00 9.31 -7.50
CA ASP A 207 -0.11 7.92 -7.03
C ASP A 207 -0.53 6.94 -8.13
N SER A 208 -0.22 5.66 -7.94
CA SER A 208 -0.62 4.59 -8.87
C SER A 208 -2.14 4.52 -9.10
N PHE A 209 -2.52 4.34 -10.38
CA PHE A 209 -3.89 4.22 -10.85
C PHE A 209 -4.14 2.80 -11.34
N CYS A 210 -5.17 2.15 -10.81
CA CYS A 210 -5.63 0.85 -11.30
C CYS A 210 -7.05 1.00 -11.85
N PHE A 211 -7.26 0.62 -13.10
CA PHE A 211 -8.55 0.73 -13.78
C PHE A 211 -9.29 -0.62 -13.79
N ASP A 212 -10.61 -0.62 -13.62
CA ASP A 212 -11.45 -1.83 -13.68
C ASP A 212 -11.14 -2.71 -14.89
N ALA A 213 -10.92 -2.10 -16.05
CA ALA A 213 -10.64 -2.85 -17.27
C ALA A 213 -9.31 -3.63 -17.21
N ASP A 214 -8.28 -3.03 -16.60
CA ASP A 214 -6.98 -3.68 -16.40
C ASP A 214 -7.06 -4.73 -15.27
N ILE A 215 -7.83 -4.45 -14.22
CA ILE A 215 -8.08 -5.36 -13.09
C ILE A 215 -8.83 -6.63 -13.57
N LEU A 216 -9.90 -6.48 -14.35
CA LEU A 216 -10.66 -7.61 -14.88
C LEU A 216 -9.82 -8.46 -15.85
N ALA A 217 -9.00 -7.81 -16.68
CA ALA A 217 -8.06 -8.53 -17.55
C ALA A 217 -7.03 -9.33 -16.74
N ALA A 218 -6.55 -8.77 -15.63
CA ALA A 218 -5.65 -9.46 -14.69
C ALA A 218 -6.33 -10.66 -14.02
N PHE A 219 -7.58 -10.53 -13.56
CA PHE A 219 -8.35 -11.66 -13.02
C PHE A 219 -8.54 -12.77 -14.07
N ASP A 220 -9.02 -12.44 -15.28
CA ASP A 220 -9.27 -13.43 -16.34
C ASP A 220 -7.99 -14.19 -16.70
N ALA A 221 -6.84 -13.50 -16.75
CA ALA A 221 -5.54 -14.11 -16.99
C ALA A 221 -5.08 -14.98 -15.80
N ALA A 222 -5.25 -14.52 -14.57
CA ALA A 222 -4.84 -15.27 -13.39
C ALA A 222 -5.62 -16.58 -13.23
N ILE A 223 -6.93 -16.55 -13.48
CA ILE A 223 -7.78 -17.74 -13.48
C ILE A 223 -7.29 -18.73 -14.53
N TYR A 224 -7.03 -18.25 -15.76
CA TYR A 224 -6.52 -19.10 -16.83
C TYR A 224 -5.15 -19.71 -16.52
N ASP A 225 -4.24 -18.91 -15.96
CA ASP A 225 -2.88 -19.30 -15.65
C ASP A 225 -2.83 -20.36 -14.52
N GLY A 226 -3.87 -20.43 -13.71
CA GLY A 226 -4.08 -21.47 -12.70
C GLY A 226 -3.48 -21.12 -11.34
N VAL A 227 -3.61 -19.87 -10.90
CA VAL A 227 -3.26 -19.46 -9.53
C VAL A 227 -4.21 -20.12 -8.51
N ASP A 228 -3.78 -20.32 -7.27
CA ASP A 228 -4.63 -20.90 -6.21
C ASP A 228 -5.22 -19.85 -5.28
N VAL A 229 -4.46 -18.77 -5.06
CA VAL A 229 -4.85 -17.65 -4.20
C VAL A 229 -4.48 -16.35 -4.89
N LEU A 230 -5.41 -15.40 -4.89
CA LEU A 230 -5.18 -14.03 -5.35
C LEU A 230 -5.14 -13.08 -4.15
N SER A 231 -4.05 -12.31 -4.08
CA SER A 231 -3.91 -11.18 -3.18
C SER A 231 -4.17 -9.88 -3.95
N VAL A 232 -5.20 -9.14 -3.55
CA VAL A 232 -5.66 -7.93 -4.22
C VAL A 232 -5.68 -6.79 -3.20
N SER A 233 -4.53 -6.13 -3.06
CA SER A 233 -4.37 -4.98 -2.17
C SER A 233 -4.84 -3.68 -2.82
N LEU A 234 -6.02 -3.73 -3.45
CA LEU A 234 -6.63 -2.65 -4.22
C LEU A 234 -8.01 -2.31 -3.62
N GLY A 235 -8.46 -1.05 -3.72
CA GLY A 235 -9.80 -0.66 -3.29
C GLY A 235 -10.31 0.62 -3.96
N GLY A 236 -11.60 0.65 -4.29
CA GLY A 236 -12.28 1.76 -4.98
C GLY A 236 -13.42 2.31 -4.14
N TYR A 237 -14.33 3.11 -4.70
CA TYR A 237 -15.55 3.50 -3.98
C TYR A 237 -16.50 2.31 -3.80
N SER A 238 -17.17 2.24 -2.64
CA SER A 238 -18.17 1.20 -2.41
C SER A 238 -19.36 1.43 -3.34
N THR A 239 -19.69 0.43 -4.14
CA THR A 239 -20.71 0.48 -5.19
C THR A 239 -21.43 -0.86 -5.28
N SER A 240 -22.40 -1.00 -6.18
CA SER A 240 -23.06 -2.28 -6.44
C SER A 240 -22.01 -3.33 -6.84
N TYR A 241 -22.19 -4.59 -6.44
CA TYR A 241 -21.27 -5.67 -6.85
C TYR A 241 -21.20 -5.86 -8.36
N PHE A 242 -22.23 -5.44 -9.08
CA PHE A 242 -22.29 -5.48 -10.54
C PHE A 242 -21.55 -4.32 -11.21
N ASP A 243 -21.10 -3.32 -10.44
CA ASP A 243 -20.40 -2.12 -10.91
C ASP A 243 -18.99 -1.99 -10.30
N ASP A 244 -18.44 -3.10 -9.81
CA ASP A 244 -17.14 -3.21 -9.14
C ASP A 244 -16.31 -4.32 -9.80
N GLY A 245 -15.23 -3.94 -10.50
CA GLY A 245 -14.38 -4.88 -11.22
C GLY A 245 -13.67 -5.88 -10.31
N ILE A 246 -13.37 -5.52 -9.06
CA ILE A 246 -12.82 -6.46 -8.07
C ILE A 246 -13.89 -7.48 -7.67
N ALA A 247 -15.11 -7.03 -7.39
CA ALA A 247 -16.20 -7.93 -7.00
C ALA A 247 -16.50 -8.95 -8.12
N ILE A 248 -16.63 -8.49 -9.37
CA ILE A 248 -16.87 -9.34 -10.54
C ILE A 248 -15.70 -10.30 -10.77
N GLY A 249 -14.47 -9.79 -10.85
CA GLY A 249 -13.28 -10.61 -11.07
C GLY A 249 -13.12 -11.68 -9.99
N ALA A 250 -13.34 -11.31 -8.73
CA ALA A 250 -13.26 -12.25 -7.61
C ALA A 250 -14.36 -13.30 -7.63
N PHE A 251 -15.58 -12.95 -8.05
CA PHE A 251 -16.67 -13.93 -8.20
C PHE A 251 -16.28 -15.03 -9.19
N HIS A 252 -15.73 -14.64 -10.35
CA HIS A 252 -15.26 -15.60 -11.36
C HIS A 252 -14.06 -16.42 -10.86
N ALA A 253 -13.15 -15.82 -10.09
CA ALA A 253 -12.03 -16.55 -9.49
C ALA A 253 -12.53 -17.67 -8.54
N ILE A 254 -13.49 -17.35 -7.68
CA ILE A 254 -14.02 -18.29 -6.68
C ILE A 254 -14.82 -19.42 -7.34
N LEU A 255 -15.57 -19.13 -8.41
CA LEU A 255 -16.21 -20.17 -9.22
C LEU A 255 -15.20 -21.17 -9.82
N ASN A 256 -13.94 -20.77 -9.99
CA ASN A 256 -12.86 -21.63 -10.45
C ASN A 256 -11.97 -22.15 -9.30
N GLY A 257 -12.44 -22.07 -8.05
CA GLY A 257 -11.75 -22.62 -6.89
C GLY A 257 -10.58 -21.77 -6.38
N ILE A 258 -10.51 -20.49 -6.77
CA ILE A 258 -9.42 -19.57 -6.41
C ILE A 258 -9.90 -18.66 -5.28
N SER A 259 -9.22 -18.70 -4.14
CA SER A 259 -9.52 -17.81 -3.02
C SER A 259 -9.02 -16.39 -3.31
N VAL A 260 -9.80 -15.37 -2.99
CA VAL A 260 -9.41 -13.96 -3.18
C VAL A 260 -9.37 -13.24 -1.84
N VAL A 261 -8.19 -12.72 -1.50
CA VAL A 261 -7.93 -11.94 -0.29
C VAL A 261 -7.78 -10.48 -0.69
N ALA A 262 -8.63 -9.63 -0.12
CA ALA A 262 -8.65 -8.21 -0.41
C ALA A 262 -8.55 -7.37 0.86
N SER A 263 -7.98 -6.20 0.74
CA SER A 263 -7.83 -5.21 1.82
C SER A 263 -9.13 -4.44 2.09
N ALA A 264 -9.41 -4.10 3.35
CA ALA A 264 -10.61 -3.34 3.75
C ALA A 264 -10.57 -1.85 3.34
N GLY A 265 -9.39 -1.28 3.09
CA GLY A 265 -9.21 0.15 2.81
C GLY A 265 -8.46 0.89 3.91
N ASN A 266 -7.89 2.05 3.54
CA ASN A 266 -7.15 2.95 4.43
C ASN A 266 -7.88 4.28 4.69
N SER A 267 -9.21 4.30 4.59
CA SER A 267 -10.04 5.52 4.71
C SER A 267 -10.77 5.64 6.05
N GLY A 268 -10.40 4.84 7.06
CA GLY A 268 -10.90 4.99 8.43
C GLY A 268 -10.45 6.30 9.08
N PRO A 269 -10.95 6.63 10.29
CA PRO A 269 -11.72 5.77 11.20
C PRO A 269 -13.25 5.88 11.06
N ASP A 270 -13.73 6.75 10.16
CA ASP A 270 -15.16 7.00 9.98
C ASP A 270 -15.90 5.71 9.55
N LEU A 271 -17.16 5.59 9.97
CA LEU A 271 -18.01 4.44 9.62
C LEU A 271 -18.34 4.44 8.13
N GLY A 272 -18.50 3.24 7.55
CA GLY A 272 -18.89 3.10 6.14
C GLY A 272 -17.76 3.38 5.14
N THR A 273 -16.51 3.36 5.60
CA THR A 273 -15.31 3.58 4.80
C THR A 273 -14.74 2.29 4.21
N VAL A 274 -15.28 1.12 4.60
CA VAL A 274 -14.88 -0.21 4.10
C VAL A 274 -15.07 -0.34 2.60
N LYS A 275 -14.08 -0.95 1.95
CA LYS A 275 -14.05 -1.33 0.54
C LYS A 275 -14.15 -2.86 0.42
N ASN A 276 -14.26 -3.38 -0.80
CA ASN A 276 -14.22 -4.83 -1.06
C ASN A 276 -15.24 -5.59 -0.20
N VAL A 277 -16.51 -5.17 -0.26
CA VAL A 277 -17.58 -5.66 0.61
C VAL A 277 -18.30 -6.91 0.07
N ALA A 278 -17.88 -7.41 -1.09
CA ALA A 278 -18.53 -8.55 -1.71
C ALA A 278 -18.42 -9.80 -0.81
N PRO A 279 -19.51 -10.55 -0.54
CA PRO A 279 -19.51 -11.64 0.44
C PRO A 279 -18.55 -12.80 0.14
N TRP A 280 -18.09 -12.90 -1.10
CA TRP A 280 -17.16 -13.92 -1.54
C TRP A 280 -15.68 -13.52 -1.35
N LEU A 281 -15.39 -12.26 -1.02
CA LEU A 281 -14.02 -11.81 -0.72
C LEU A 281 -13.65 -12.10 0.75
N LEU A 282 -12.40 -12.48 0.99
CA LEU A 282 -11.80 -12.39 2.31
C LEU A 282 -11.26 -10.97 2.53
N THR A 283 -12.04 -10.12 3.20
CA THR A 283 -11.69 -8.71 3.40
C THR A 283 -10.95 -8.47 4.71
N VAL A 284 -9.76 -7.88 4.64
CA VAL A 284 -8.79 -7.82 5.74
C VAL A 284 -8.55 -6.39 6.21
N GLY A 285 -8.81 -6.11 7.50
CA GLY A 285 -8.45 -4.85 8.16
C GLY A 285 -7.00 -4.83 8.66
N ALA A 286 -6.48 -3.63 8.92
CA ALA A 286 -5.11 -3.44 9.37
C ALA A 286 -5.03 -3.27 10.90
N SER A 287 -4.00 -3.86 11.52
CA SER A 287 -3.70 -3.69 12.94
C SER A 287 -2.19 -3.59 13.17
N THR A 288 -1.80 -3.02 14.30
CA THR A 288 -0.40 -2.92 14.72
C THR A 288 0.14 -4.27 15.17
N ILE A 289 1.46 -4.39 15.15
CA ILE A 289 2.22 -5.49 15.77
C ILE A 289 2.94 -4.97 17.02
N ASP A 290 3.60 -5.86 17.75
CA ASP A 290 4.36 -5.54 18.97
C ASP A 290 5.75 -4.92 18.71
N ARG A 291 5.95 -4.32 17.53
CA ARG A 291 7.20 -3.68 17.12
C ARG A 291 6.99 -2.21 16.79
N ASP A 292 7.89 -1.38 17.30
CA ASP A 292 7.83 0.08 17.22
C ASP A 292 9.23 0.65 16.92
N PHE A 293 9.27 1.88 16.41
CA PHE A 293 10.51 2.61 16.11
C PHE A 293 10.57 3.95 16.85
N PRO A 294 10.68 3.94 18.19
CA PRO A 294 10.55 5.14 18.98
C PRO A 294 11.72 6.12 18.77
N ALA A 295 11.38 7.37 18.47
CA ALA A 295 12.27 8.53 18.52
C ALA A 295 11.67 9.59 19.43
N TYR A 296 12.43 10.10 20.39
CA TYR A 296 11.93 11.02 21.40
C TYR A 296 12.28 12.46 21.05
N VAL A 297 11.29 13.35 21.18
CA VAL A 297 11.56 14.80 21.24
C VAL A 297 11.69 15.21 22.70
N ILE A 298 12.77 15.91 23.02
CA ILE A 298 13.12 16.33 24.38
C ILE A 298 13.25 17.84 24.41
N PHE A 299 12.50 18.50 25.28
CA PHE A 299 12.47 19.95 25.42
C PHE A 299 11.97 20.33 26.81
N GLY A 300 12.48 21.43 27.39
CA GLY A 300 12.12 21.82 28.76
C GLY A 300 12.24 20.65 29.75
N LYS A 301 11.12 20.25 30.37
CA LYS A 301 11.02 19.07 31.26
C LYS A 301 10.30 17.88 30.59
N HIS A 302 9.97 17.99 29.31
CA HIS A 302 9.22 17.00 28.57
C HIS A 302 10.16 16.07 27.79
N LYS A 303 9.81 14.80 27.78
CA LYS A 303 10.35 13.77 26.88
C LYS A 303 9.15 13.05 26.29
N LEU A 304 8.80 13.39 25.05
CA LEU A 304 7.62 12.85 24.36
C LEU A 304 8.05 11.75 23.41
N LYS A 305 7.30 10.65 23.40
CA LYS A 305 7.58 9.49 22.57
C LYS A 305 6.92 9.72 21.20
N GLY A 306 7.72 9.78 20.15
CA GLY A 306 7.25 9.73 18.77
C GLY A 306 7.80 8.51 18.04
N GLN A 307 7.60 8.47 16.72
CA GLN A 307 8.11 7.41 15.83
C GLN A 307 8.94 7.99 14.68
N SER A 308 9.93 7.23 14.21
CA SER A 308 10.81 7.62 13.10
C SER A 308 11.62 6.46 12.54
N LEU A 309 11.93 6.49 11.25
CA LEU A 309 12.92 5.64 10.58
C LEU A 309 14.11 6.45 10.04
N SER A 310 14.36 7.65 10.57
CA SER A 310 15.51 8.47 10.17
C SER A 310 16.83 7.88 10.68
N ASP A 311 17.79 7.64 9.78
CA ASP A 311 19.18 7.26 10.10
C ASP A 311 20.09 8.47 10.36
N ALA A 312 19.55 9.68 10.21
CA ALA A 312 20.25 10.90 10.56
C ALA A 312 20.16 11.16 12.07
N SER A 313 21.27 11.62 12.65
CA SER A 313 21.35 11.95 14.08
C SER A 313 21.82 13.39 14.31
N LEU A 314 21.34 13.97 15.41
CA LEU A 314 21.94 15.16 16.01
C LEU A 314 23.18 14.76 16.81
N GLN A 315 24.06 15.72 17.10
CA GLN A 315 25.18 15.44 18.00
C GLN A 315 24.66 15.11 19.40
N ARG A 316 25.41 14.27 20.12
CA ARG A 316 25.01 13.83 21.46
C ARG A 316 24.85 15.03 22.39
N ASN A 317 23.69 15.13 23.04
CA ASN A 317 23.32 16.23 23.94
C ASN A 317 23.24 17.61 23.28
N GLU A 318 23.22 17.68 21.95
CA GLU A 318 23.01 18.92 21.21
C GLU A 318 21.57 19.38 21.37
N MET A 319 21.39 20.55 21.98
CA MET A 319 20.11 21.24 22.07
C MET A 319 20.10 22.33 21.01
N LEU A 320 19.10 22.31 20.13
CA LEU A 320 18.94 23.29 19.06
C LEU A 320 17.68 24.13 19.29
N PRO A 321 17.65 25.38 18.78
CA PRO A 321 16.44 26.17 18.83
C PRO A 321 15.32 25.47 18.08
N LEU A 322 14.11 25.53 18.64
CA LEU A 322 12.88 25.06 18.00
C LEU A 322 12.16 26.23 17.33
N ILE A 323 11.47 25.97 16.22
CA ILE A 323 10.63 26.96 15.55
C ILE A 323 9.37 26.30 14.99
N ARG A 324 8.20 26.95 15.13
CA ARG A 324 7.00 26.52 14.40
C ARG A 324 7.19 26.85 12.93
N SER A 325 6.91 25.89 12.06
CA SER A 325 7.03 26.07 10.62
C SER A 325 6.25 27.28 10.10
N ARG A 326 5.04 27.52 10.63
CA ARG A 326 4.22 28.70 10.36
C ARG A 326 4.93 30.03 10.63
N ASP A 327 5.67 30.14 11.73
CA ASP A 327 6.42 31.36 12.08
C ASP A 327 7.66 31.55 11.19
N ALA A 328 8.07 30.48 10.52
CA ALA A 328 9.16 30.44 9.57
C ALA A 328 8.72 30.63 8.11
N ALA A 329 7.48 31.08 7.85
CA ALA A 329 6.99 31.31 6.48
C ALA A 329 7.91 32.25 5.69
N ALA A 330 8.20 31.87 4.44
CA ALA A 330 8.85 32.69 3.44
C ALA A 330 7.93 33.84 3.00
N ALA A 331 8.52 34.95 2.52
CA ALA A 331 7.76 36.15 2.16
C ALA A 331 6.73 35.92 1.04
N ASN A 332 6.93 34.91 0.20
CA ASN A 332 6.08 34.55 -0.94
C ASN A 332 5.25 33.28 -0.70
N ALA A 333 5.16 32.79 0.54
CA ALA A 333 4.41 31.59 0.89
C ALA A 333 3.28 31.91 1.86
N SER A 334 2.19 31.15 1.78
CA SER A 334 1.11 31.25 2.76
C SER A 334 1.56 30.66 4.11
N TYR A 335 0.88 31.07 5.18
CA TYR A 335 1.11 30.49 6.50
C TYR A 335 0.72 29.00 6.53
N GLU A 336 -0.28 28.62 5.75
CA GLU A 336 -0.80 27.27 5.61
C GLU A 336 0.22 26.35 4.93
N ASP A 337 0.84 26.80 3.84
CA ASP A 337 1.92 26.07 3.14
C ASP A 337 3.17 25.95 4.02
N ALA A 338 3.50 27.00 4.76
CA ALA A 338 4.59 26.97 5.74
C ALA A 338 4.26 26.01 6.88
N ASN A 339 3.03 26.00 7.38
CA ASN A 339 2.60 25.15 8.49
C ASN A 339 2.83 23.66 8.18
N VAL A 340 2.54 23.25 6.95
CA VAL A 340 2.76 21.88 6.47
C VAL A 340 4.17 21.63 5.91
N CYS A 341 5.09 22.59 6.03
CA CYS A 341 6.46 22.51 5.51
C CYS A 341 6.50 22.13 4.03
N LEU A 342 5.62 22.73 3.23
CA LEU A 342 5.61 22.55 1.78
C LEU A 342 6.96 22.95 1.18
N MET A 343 7.38 22.26 0.13
CA MET A 343 8.61 22.59 -0.59
C MET A 343 8.60 24.06 -1.04
N GLY A 344 9.63 24.81 -0.63
CA GLY A 344 9.78 26.24 -0.93
C GLY A 344 9.00 27.20 -0.03
N SER A 345 8.22 26.74 0.95
CA SER A 345 7.40 27.62 1.79
C SER A 345 8.12 28.19 3.03
N LEU A 346 9.33 27.71 3.33
CA LEU A 346 10.09 28.07 4.53
C LEU A 346 11.20 29.08 4.24
N ASP A 347 11.35 30.08 5.12
CA ASP A 347 12.41 31.07 5.08
C ASP A 347 13.73 30.50 5.63
N ALA A 348 14.75 30.42 4.78
CA ALA A 348 16.05 29.88 5.15
C ALA A 348 16.76 30.63 6.28
N THR A 349 16.58 31.95 6.40
CA THR A 349 17.19 32.73 7.48
C THR A 349 16.56 32.42 8.83
N LYS A 350 15.26 32.12 8.85
CA LYS A 350 14.53 31.77 10.08
C LYS A 350 14.77 30.33 10.52
N VAL A 351 14.95 29.40 9.56
CA VAL A 351 15.07 27.96 9.81
C VAL A 351 16.51 27.48 10.05
N ARG A 352 17.51 28.13 9.45
CA ARG A 352 18.90 27.64 9.47
C ARG A 352 19.38 27.32 10.89
N GLY A 353 19.87 26.10 11.09
CA GLY A 353 20.42 25.64 12.38
C GLY A 353 19.37 25.24 13.43
N LYS A 354 18.08 25.19 13.08
CA LYS A 354 16.97 24.91 14.01
C LYS A 354 16.31 23.57 13.75
N ILE A 355 15.55 23.11 14.74
CA ILE A 355 14.58 22.02 14.59
C ILE A 355 13.21 22.65 14.27
N VAL A 356 12.61 22.25 13.15
CA VAL A 356 11.34 22.81 12.69
C VAL A 356 10.17 21.92 13.11
N VAL A 357 9.14 22.50 13.70
CA VAL A 357 7.89 21.81 14.04
C VAL A 357 6.91 21.97 12.89
N CYS A 358 6.73 20.91 12.11
CA CYS A 358 5.85 20.85 10.94
C CYS A 358 4.55 20.13 11.29
N VAL A 359 3.42 20.56 10.73
CA VAL A 359 2.13 19.89 10.92
C VAL A 359 1.88 18.91 9.78
N ARG A 360 1.31 17.75 10.11
CA ARG A 360 0.81 16.79 9.13
C ARG A 360 -0.25 17.44 8.25
N GLY A 361 -0.31 17.03 6.99
CA GLY A 361 -1.19 17.64 6.00
C GLY A 361 -1.21 16.83 4.72
N TRP A 362 -1.67 17.46 3.63
CA TRP A 362 -1.91 16.80 2.34
C TRP A 362 -0.66 16.38 1.57
N ASN A 363 0.53 16.90 1.91
CA ASN A 363 1.80 16.55 1.27
C ASN A 363 2.57 15.50 2.07
N TYR A 364 3.37 14.68 1.38
CA TYR A 364 4.11 13.57 1.97
C TYR A 364 5.03 13.98 3.13
N GLU A 365 5.03 13.17 4.19
CA GLU A 365 5.79 13.38 5.41
C GLU A 365 7.31 13.43 5.15
N THR A 366 7.81 12.61 4.21
CA THR A 366 9.23 12.62 3.81
C THR A 366 9.60 13.94 3.10
N ASP A 367 8.75 14.47 2.23
CA ASP A 367 9.01 15.72 1.50
C ASP A 367 9.14 16.92 2.45
N LYS A 368 8.38 16.93 3.55
CA LYS A 368 8.51 17.95 4.60
C LYS A 368 9.93 17.99 5.18
N SER A 369 10.52 16.81 5.42
CA SER A 369 11.89 16.70 5.92
C SER A 369 12.91 17.19 4.89
N VAL A 370 12.65 16.97 3.59
CA VAL A 370 13.48 17.50 2.49
C VAL A 370 13.39 19.02 2.44
N ALA A 371 12.19 19.59 2.51
CA ALA A 371 11.97 21.04 2.52
C ALA A 371 12.74 21.72 3.65
N VAL A 372 12.64 21.18 4.88
CA VAL A 372 13.37 21.67 6.04
C VAL A 372 14.89 21.57 5.85
N LYS A 373 15.39 20.45 5.30
CA LYS A 373 16.82 20.25 5.05
C LYS A 373 17.37 21.26 4.04
N LEU A 374 16.66 21.48 2.94
CA LEU A 374 17.09 22.37 1.85
C LEU A 374 17.31 23.81 2.30
N VAL A 375 16.51 24.29 3.26
CA VAL A 375 16.64 25.64 3.83
C VAL A 375 17.60 25.71 5.03
N GLY A 376 18.33 24.62 5.32
CA GLY A 376 19.37 24.55 6.34
C GLY A 376 18.89 24.16 7.74
N GLY A 377 17.68 23.60 7.86
CA GLY A 377 17.18 23.01 9.10
C GLY A 377 18.01 21.80 9.52
N LYS A 378 18.08 21.56 10.83
CA LYS A 378 18.90 20.49 11.43
C LYS A 378 18.09 19.32 11.94
N GLY A 379 16.78 19.48 12.09
CA GLY A 379 15.86 18.41 12.44
C GLY A 379 14.41 18.83 12.24
N MET A 380 13.49 17.88 12.37
CA MET A 380 12.06 18.11 12.20
C MET A 380 11.24 17.36 13.24
N VAL A 381 10.30 18.04 13.89
CA VAL A 381 9.24 17.37 14.64
C VAL A 381 7.98 17.45 13.80
N LEU A 382 7.52 16.30 13.30
CA LEU A 382 6.22 16.23 12.65
C LEU A 382 5.16 16.07 13.75
N VAL A 383 4.10 16.86 13.68
CA VAL A 383 2.99 16.77 14.62
C VAL A 383 1.68 16.53 13.89
N ASN A 384 0.85 15.67 14.46
CA ASN A 384 -0.52 15.51 13.98
C ASN A 384 -1.34 16.79 14.18
N SER A 385 -2.28 17.02 13.25
CA SER A 385 -3.36 17.96 13.47
C SER A 385 -4.44 17.36 14.39
N LEU A 386 -5.37 18.18 14.85
CA LEU A 386 -6.49 17.70 15.69
C LEU A 386 -7.35 16.65 14.98
N THR A 387 -7.45 16.70 13.65
CA THR A 387 -8.22 15.73 12.86
C THR A 387 -7.49 14.41 12.67
N ASP A 388 -6.15 14.42 12.75
CA ASP A 388 -5.33 13.20 12.63
C ASP A 388 -5.28 12.41 13.95
N GLY A 389 -5.67 13.03 15.07
CA GLY A 389 -5.72 12.39 16.38
C GLY A 389 -4.35 11.94 16.90
N ASN A 390 -4.34 10.83 17.66
CA ASN A 390 -3.16 10.40 18.41
C ASN A 390 -2.23 9.44 17.66
N ASP A 391 -2.55 9.11 16.41
CA ASP A 391 -1.88 8.03 15.70
C ASP A 391 -0.65 8.49 14.94
N ILE A 392 0.45 7.79 15.15
CA ILE A 392 1.75 8.15 14.60
C ILE A 392 2.36 6.98 13.85
N PHE A 393 3.11 7.29 12.79
CA PHE A 393 3.77 6.31 11.94
C PHE A 393 5.29 6.54 11.97
N ALA A 394 6.04 5.46 11.73
CA ALA A 394 7.48 5.56 11.59
C ALA A 394 7.83 5.82 10.13
N ASP A 395 8.04 7.08 9.79
CA ASP A 395 8.38 7.50 8.43
C ASP A 395 9.90 7.64 8.21
N LEU A 396 10.32 7.46 6.96
CA LEU A 396 11.66 7.79 6.52
C LEU A 396 11.81 9.31 6.39
N HIS A 397 12.90 9.85 6.91
CA HIS A 397 13.23 11.27 6.82
C HIS A 397 14.69 11.49 6.49
N VAL A 398 15.00 12.55 5.73
CA VAL A 398 16.38 12.86 5.29
C VAL A 398 17.21 13.64 6.31
N LEU A 399 16.62 13.93 7.47
CA LEU A 399 17.22 14.62 8.62
C LEU A 399 16.67 14.01 9.92
N PRO A 400 17.29 14.28 11.09
CA PRO A 400 16.80 13.79 12.37
C PRO A 400 15.36 14.24 12.57
N ALA A 401 14.44 13.30 12.73
CA ALA A 401 13.03 13.61 12.83
C ALA A 401 12.27 12.66 13.75
N THR A 402 11.13 13.13 14.25
CA THR A 402 10.17 12.30 14.99
C THR A 402 8.74 12.80 14.77
N HIS A 403 7.81 11.86 14.62
CA HIS A 403 6.38 12.10 14.50
C HIS A 403 5.70 11.89 15.85
N ILE A 404 5.03 12.93 16.37
CA ILE A 404 4.30 12.88 17.64
C ILE A 404 2.80 13.13 17.44
N SER A 405 2.01 12.61 18.38
CA SER A 405 0.56 12.69 18.42
C SER A 405 0.05 14.12 18.62
N ASP A 406 -1.24 14.36 18.36
CA ASP A 406 -1.88 15.65 18.61
C ASP A 406 -1.80 16.07 20.08
N SER A 407 -2.03 15.13 21.02
CA SER A 407 -1.99 15.42 22.46
C SER A 407 -0.59 15.80 22.95
N ASP A 408 0.45 15.23 22.36
CA ASP A 408 1.84 15.59 22.62
C ASP A 408 2.24 16.88 21.89
N ALA A 409 1.68 17.13 20.71
CA ALA A 409 1.83 18.40 19.99
C ALA A 409 1.33 19.59 20.82
N LEU A 410 0.21 19.46 21.53
CA LEU A 410 -0.29 20.51 22.43
C LEU A 410 0.71 20.89 23.52
N LYS A 411 1.43 19.91 24.09
CA LYS A 411 2.49 20.15 25.08
C LYS A 411 3.67 20.88 24.45
N LEU A 412 4.10 20.46 23.27
CA LEU A 412 5.17 21.11 22.51
C LEU A 412 4.80 22.55 22.16
N PHE A 413 3.60 22.78 21.62
CA PHE A 413 3.13 24.12 21.28
C PHE A 413 3.02 25.02 22.50
N SER A 414 2.52 24.52 23.63
CA SER A 414 2.50 25.27 24.90
C SER A 414 3.92 25.70 25.31
N TYR A 415 4.90 24.79 25.24
CA TYR A 415 6.29 25.12 25.51
C TYR A 415 6.85 26.19 24.57
N LEU A 416 6.63 26.07 23.25
CA LEU A 416 7.09 27.07 22.27
C LEU A 416 6.54 28.47 22.55
N ASN A 417 5.32 28.58 23.10
CA ASN A 417 4.72 29.86 23.47
C ASN A 417 5.19 30.39 24.83
N SER A 418 5.69 29.51 25.70
CA SER A 418 6.09 29.86 27.07
C SER A 418 7.44 30.59 27.18
N THR A 419 8.27 30.53 26.14
CA THR A 419 9.64 31.07 26.15
C THR A 419 10.00 31.69 24.81
N LYS A 420 10.83 32.74 24.81
CA LYS A 420 11.34 33.38 23.59
C LYS A 420 12.48 32.61 22.93
N SER A 421 13.09 31.66 23.65
CA SER A 421 14.21 30.86 23.18
C SER A 421 13.93 29.37 23.43
N PRO A 422 12.93 28.78 22.76
CA PRO A 422 12.63 27.37 22.93
C PRO A 422 13.76 26.52 22.36
N MET A 423 14.19 25.52 23.13
CA MET A 423 15.29 24.62 22.77
C MET A 423 14.81 23.18 22.89
N GLY A 424 15.28 22.31 22.00
CA GLY A 424 14.97 20.89 22.02
C GLY A 424 16.00 20.03 21.31
N THR A 425 15.83 18.73 21.41
CA THR A 425 16.60 17.74 20.68
C THR A 425 15.72 16.55 20.30
N ILE A 426 16.20 15.74 19.36
CA ILE A 426 15.54 14.53 18.87
C ILE A 426 16.51 13.37 19.08
N SER A 427 16.05 12.30 19.74
CA SER A 427 16.87 11.11 19.91
C SER A 427 16.92 10.29 18.62
N TYR A 428 18.02 9.58 18.40
CA TYR A 428 18.10 8.56 17.35
C TYR A 428 17.04 7.47 17.57
N PRO A 429 16.30 7.04 16.54
CA PRO A 429 15.33 5.96 16.66
C PRO A 429 15.99 4.62 16.97
N ILE A 430 15.26 3.73 17.62
CA ILE A 430 15.70 2.35 17.86
C ILE A 430 14.61 1.37 17.44
N THR A 431 14.97 0.14 17.09
CA THR A 431 13.96 -0.93 16.93
C THR A 431 13.59 -1.48 18.30
N MET A 432 12.31 -1.39 18.67
CA MET A 432 11.78 -1.93 19.92
C MET A 432 10.78 -3.04 19.60
N GLN A 433 10.83 -4.14 20.35
CA GLN A 433 9.92 -5.30 20.22
C GLN A 433 9.23 -5.56 21.56
N GLY A 434 8.11 -6.29 21.56
CA GLY A 434 7.30 -6.58 22.74
C GLY A 434 6.48 -5.38 23.23
N THR A 435 6.18 -4.41 22.37
CA THR A 435 5.37 -3.24 22.74
C THR A 435 3.91 -3.60 22.96
N LYS A 436 3.26 -2.97 23.95
CA LYS A 436 1.86 -3.19 24.30
C LYS A 436 1.08 -1.87 24.33
N PRO A 437 -0.21 -1.86 23.97
CA PRO A 437 -1.00 -3.00 23.49
C PRO A 437 -0.67 -3.39 22.03
N ALA A 438 -0.71 -4.68 21.73
CA ALA A 438 -0.63 -5.23 20.37
C ALA A 438 -1.41 -6.56 20.31
N PRO A 439 -2.26 -6.80 19.29
CA PRO A 439 -2.56 -5.89 18.20
C PRO A 439 -3.53 -4.78 18.63
N LEU A 440 -3.42 -3.60 18.02
CA LEU A 440 -4.41 -2.53 18.08
C LEU A 440 -4.88 -2.23 16.66
N MET A 441 -6.17 -2.06 16.44
CA MET A 441 -6.68 -1.69 15.10
C MET A 441 -6.00 -0.41 14.63
N ALA A 442 -5.49 -0.43 13.40
CA ALA A 442 -4.92 0.75 12.80
C ALA A 442 -6.05 1.76 12.56
N PRO A 443 -5.85 3.04 12.88
CA PRO A 443 -6.90 4.07 12.78
C PRO A 443 -7.39 4.28 11.35
N PHE A 444 -6.48 4.17 10.38
CA PHE A 444 -6.80 4.28 8.96
C PHE A 444 -7.55 3.06 8.45
N SER A 445 -7.54 1.94 9.17
CA SER A 445 -8.23 0.73 8.72
C SER A 445 -9.71 1.06 8.54
N SER A 446 -10.20 0.92 7.32
CA SER A 446 -11.57 1.26 7.00
C SER A 446 -12.58 0.42 7.80
N HIS A 447 -13.69 1.06 8.20
CA HIS A 447 -14.72 0.48 9.05
C HIS A 447 -16.03 0.25 8.30
N THR A 448 -16.77 -0.79 8.68
CA THR A 448 -18.13 -1.04 8.20
C THR A 448 -19.13 -0.06 8.84
N LEU A 449 -20.34 0.06 8.31
CA LEU A 449 -21.44 0.74 9.01
C LEU A 449 -21.92 -0.14 10.17
N SER A 450 -21.60 0.24 11.41
CA SER A 450 -22.16 -0.40 12.60
C SER A 450 -23.51 0.24 12.99
N LEU A 451 -24.57 -0.20 12.32
CA LEU A 451 -25.94 -0.26 12.87
C LEU A 451 -26.60 -1.60 12.49
N LEU A 452 -25.86 -2.69 12.65
CA LEU A 452 -26.47 -4.00 12.89
C LEU A 452 -26.10 -4.41 14.30
N LYS A 453 -26.90 -3.96 15.27
CA LYS A 453 -27.11 -4.75 16.50
C LYS A 453 -27.39 -6.16 16.04
N SER A 454 -26.64 -7.12 16.58
CA SER A 454 -26.89 -8.54 16.43
C SER A 454 -28.38 -8.85 16.69
N SER A 455 -29.15 -9.01 15.62
CA SER A 455 -30.42 -9.70 15.66
C SER A 455 -30.36 -10.78 14.58
N SER A 456 -30.15 -12.00 15.05
CA SER A 456 -30.58 -13.23 14.39
C SER A 456 -29.73 -13.71 13.20
N LEU A 457 -28.54 -14.24 13.51
CA LEU A 457 -28.07 -15.46 12.84
C LEU A 457 -28.25 -16.60 13.84
N THR A 458 -29.47 -17.14 13.86
CA THR A 458 -29.75 -18.44 14.44
C THR A 458 -28.82 -19.46 13.79
N SER A 459 -28.06 -20.16 14.64
CA SER A 459 -27.35 -21.38 14.31
C SER A 459 -28.22 -22.30 13.46
N LEU A 460 -27.82 -22.52 12.20
CA LEU A 460 -28.24 -23.71 11.46
C LEU A 460 -27.34 -24.85 11.95
N PRO A 461 -27.87 -25.87 12.65
CA PRO A 461 -27.11 -27.08 12.92
C PRO A 461 -26.88 -27.79 11.60
N LEU A 462 -25.63 -28.15 11.33
CA LEU A 462 -25.29 -29.16 10.34
C LEU A 462 -25.68 -30.53 10.93
N GLU A 463 -26.68 -31.18 10.33
CA GLU A 463 -26.80 -32.65 10.33
C GLU A 463 -26.07 -33.21 9.11
#